data_AF-K0JFX7-F1
#
_entry.id   AF-K0JFX7-F1
#
_cell.length_a   1.000
_cell.length_b   1.000
_cell.length_c   1.000
_cell.angle_alpha   90.00
_cell.angle_beta   90.00
_cell.angle_gamma   90.00
#
_symmetry.space_group_name_H-M   'P 1'
#
loop_
_entity.id
_entity.type
_entity.pdbx_description
1 polymer ?
#
loop_
_entity_poly.entity_id
_entity_poly.type
_entity_poly.pdbx_seq_one_letter_code
_entity_poly.pdbx_strand_id
1 'polypeptide(L)'
;MITTPNTYSFTNKIMGSKWAHYNSEHLFYFNKLSIKKLCDICGYELIYCSSFAKTMRLDYIYNQLKRSSNNISKLVGLFNIIPIINKINFPIFTGDFIVILKIL
;
A
#
# COMPACT_ATOMS: atom_id res chain seq x y z
N MET A 1 8.94 8.05 12.61
CA MET A 1 8.08 6.98 12.03
C MET A 1 7.62 7.42 10.66
N ILE A 2 7.65 6.52 9.67
CA ILE A 2 7.18 6.80 8.30
C ILE A 2 6.25 5.66 7.86
N THR A 3 5.18 6.00 7.18
CA THR A 3 4.34 5.05 6.43
C THR A 3 4.41 5.40 4.96
N THR A 4 4.69 4.42 4.11
CA THR A 4 4.81 4.63 2.66
C THR A 4 4.47 3.35 1.90
N PRO A 5 4.11 3.41 0.61
CA PRO A 5 4.03 2.23 -0.22
C PRO A 5 5.38 1.49 -0.27
N ASN A 6 5.32 0.14 -0.28
CA ASN A 6 6.46 -0.75 -0.40
C ASN A 6 6.45 -1.44 -1.78
N THR A 7 7.44 -1.14 -2.62
CA THR A 7 7.58 -1.74 -3.97
C THR A 7 7.91 -3.23 -3.94
N TYR A 8 8.24 -3.81 -2.79
CA TYR A 8 8.41 -5.26 -2.63
C TYR A 8 7.17 -5.96 -2.05
N SER A 9 6.07 -5.24 -1.83
CA SER A 9 4.83 -5.80 -1.29
C SER A 9 4.19 -6.82 -2.23
N PHE A 10 3.41 -7.73 -1.65
CA PHE A 10 2.67 -8.75 -2.39
C PHE A 10 1.69 -8.13 -3.41
N THR A 11 0.96 -7.10 -3.02
CA THR A 11 0.05 -6.37 -3.92
C THR A 11 0.78 -5.66 -5.05
N ASN A 12 1.96 -5.10 -4.80
CA ASN A 12 2.79 -4.54 -5.88
C ASN A 12 3.17 -5.63 -6.89
N LYS A 13 3.64 -6.80 -6.41
CA LYS A 13 4.05 -7.91 -7.28
C LYS A 13 2.90 -8.45 -8.14
N ILE A 14 1.70 -8.56 -7.57
CA ILE A 14 0.51 -9.03 -8.32
C ILE A 14 0.05 -7.98 -9.34
N MET A 15 -0.01 -6.72 -8.93
CA MET A 15 -0.62 -5.66 -9.74
C MET A 15 0.37 -5.06 -10.76
N GLY A 16 1.67 -5.18 -10.51
CA GLY A 16 2.75 -4.65 -11.35
C GLY A 16 2.57 -3.16 -11.61
N SER A 17 2.66 -2.77 -12.89
CA SER A 17 2.47 -1.39 -13.34
C SER A 17 1.07 -0.82 -13.06
N LYS A 18 0.09 -1.67 -12.74
CA LYS A 18 -1.29 -1.26 -12.41
C LYS A 18 -1.53 -1.17 -10.89
N TRP A 19 -0.49 -1.22 -10.07
CA TRP A 19 -0.63 -1.08 -8.64
C TRP A 19 -1.18 0.31 -8.28
N ALA A 20 -2.20 0.37 -7.41
CA ALA A 20 -2.94 1.61 -7.14
C ALA A 20 -2.08 2.73 -6.52
N HIS A 21 -0.94 2.37 -5.94
CA HIS A 21 0.03 3.33 -5.41
C HIS A 21 0.88 3.99 -6.49
N TYR A 22 0.92 3.48 -7.73
CA TYR A 22 1.53 4.19 -8.86
C TYR A 22 0.57 5.25 -9.38
N ASN A 23 0.76 6.48 -8.91
CA ASN A 23 -0.07 7.63 -9.24
C ASN A 23 0.77 8.92 -9.25
N SER A 24 0.15 10.03 -9.63
CA SER A 24 0.83 11.34 -9.75
C SER A 24 1.17 12.00 -8.40
N GLU A 25 0.59 11.54 -7.29
CA GLU A 25 0.85 12.08 -5.95
C GLU A 25 2.15 11.50 -5.35
N HIS A 26 2.51 10.27 -5.73
CA HIS A 26 3.74 9.63 -5.28
C HIS A 26 4.92 9.92 -6.21
N LEU A 27 5.77 10.85 -5.79
CA LEU A 27 7.01 11.19 -6.48
C LEU A 27 8.12 10.14 -6.28
N PHE A 28 8.12 9.48 -5.13
CA PHE A 28 9.13 8.50 -4.74
C PHE A 28 8.49 7.18 -4.34
N TYR A 29 9.19 6.10 -4.64
CA TYR A 29 8.74 4.75 -4.38
C TYR A 29 9.81 4.00 -3.59
N PHE A 30 9.42 3.55 -2.40
CA PHE A 30 10.37 2.97 -1.45
C PHE A 30 10.16 1.46 -1.28
N ASN A 31 11.22 0.81 -0.85
CA ASN A 31 11.24 -0.50 -0.23
C ASN A 31 12.28 -0.50 0.91
N LYS A 32 12.37 -1.60 1.65
CA LYS A 32 13.26 -1.71 2.81
C LYS A 32 14.72 -1.38 2.48
N LEU A 33 15.20 -1.75 1.30
CA LEU A 33 16.58 -1.48 0.87
C LEU A 33 16.81 0.01 0.62
N SER A 34 15.90 0.67 -0.09
CA SER A 34 16.00 2.12 -0.32
C SER A 34 15.87 2.94 0.97
N ILE A 35 14.99 2.53 1.91
CA ILE A 35 14.88 3.19 3.22
C ILE A 35 16.17 3.01 4.01
N LYS A 36 16.75 1.81 4.03
CA LYS A 36 18.03 1.57 4.69
C LYS A 36 19.14 2.45 4.12
N LYS A 37 19.26 2.51 2.78
CA LYS A 37 20.23 3.37 2.11
C LYS A 37 20.06 4.85 2.47
N LEU A 38 18.82 5.34 2.57
CA LEU A 38 18.55 6.71 3.03
C LEU A 38 18.94 6.93 4.48
N CYS A 39 18.71 5.94 5.35
CA CYS A 39 19.12 6.01 6.75
C CYS A 39 20.65 6.14 6.85
N ASP A 40 21.39 5.32 6.10
CA ASP A 40 22.85 5.34 6.09
C ASP A 40 23.41 6.70 5.62
N ILE A 41 22.75 7.35 4.65
CA ILE A 41 23.14 8.67 4.13
C ILE A 41 22.81 9.80 5.12
N CYS A 42 21.68 9.69 5.83
CA CYS A 42 21.15 10.78 6.66
C CYS A 42 21.51 10.68 8.14
N GLY A 43 22.29 9.67 8.57
CA GLY A 43 22.63 9.48 9.98
C GLY A 43 21.50 8.88 10.82
N TYR A 44 20.74 7.95 10.24
CA TYR A 44 19.68 7.22 10.94
C TYR A 44 19.94 5.71 10.95
N GLU A 45 19.27 5.02 11.86
CA GLU A 45 19.18 3.58 11.95
C GLU A 45 17.73 3.12 11.72
N LEU A 46 17.54 2.12 10.85
CA LEU A 46 16.24 1.46 10.67
C LEU A 46 16.04 0.39 11.75
N ILE A 47 15.30 0.72 12.80
CA ILE A 47 15.10 -0.17 13.96
C ILE A 47 13.85 -1.05 13.85
N TYR A 48 12.86 -0.69 13.02
CA TYR A 48 11.68 -1.50 12.78
C TYR A 48 11.14 -1.32 11.36
N CYS A 49 10.66 -2.40 10.76
CA CYS A 49 10.02 -2.41 9.44
C CYS A 49 8.98 -3.55 9.40
N SER A 50 7.73 -3.22 9.09
CA SER A 50 6.67 -4.22 8.93
C SER A 50 5.62 -3.77 7.92
N SER A 51 4.98 -4.74 7.26
CA SER A 51 3.75 -4.47 6.52
C SER A 51 2.62 -4.08 7.49
N PHE A 52 1.70 -3.22 7.08
CA PHE A 52 0.50 -2.95 7.87
C PHE A 52 -0.76 -2.95 7.00
N ALA A 53 -1.87 -3.31 7.63
CA ALA A 53 -3.17 -3.28 7.00
C ALA A 53 -3.85 -1.93 7.24
N LYS A 54 -4.53 -1.41 6.23
CA LYS A 54 -5.45 -0.28 6.35
C LYS A 54 -6.86 -0.82 6.52
N THR A 55 -7.61 -0.27 7.45
CA THR A 55 -9.02 -0.61 7.64
C THR A 55 -9.86 0.28 6.73
N MET A 56 -10.51 -0.34 5.75
CA MET A 56 -11.18 0.40 4.67
C MET A 56 -12.48 -0.30 4.28
N ARG A 57 -13.47 0.49 3.84
CA ARG A 57 -14.73 -0.04 3.30
C ARG A 57 -14.54 -0.64 1.93
N LEU A 58 -15.23 -1.76 1.65
CA LEU A 58 -15.16 -2.46 0.37
C LEU A 58 -15.45 -1.55 -0.84
N ASP A 59 -16.42 -0.64 -0.74
CA ASP A 59 -16.74 0.30 -1.80
C ASP A 59 -15.61 1.29 -2.10
N TYR A 60 -14.93 1.75 -1.05
CA TYR A 60 -13.73 2.57 -1.20
C TYR A 60 -12.62 1.82 -1.95
N ILE A 61 -12.36 0.56 -1.57
CA ILE A 61 -11.35 -0.27 -2.24
C ILE A 61 -11.72 -0.49 -3.71
N TYR A 62 -12.98 -0.81 -3.99
CA TYR A 62 -13.47 -0.97 -5.37
C TYR A 62 -13.19 0.30 -6.20
N ASN A 63 -13.53 1.48 -5.66
CA ASN A 63 -13.32 2.75 -6.34
C ASN A 63 -11.83 3.02 -6.61
N GLN A 64 -10.95 2.75 -5.64
CA GLN A 64 -9.50 2.92 -5.83
C GLN A 64 -8.94 1.94 -6.88
N LEU A 65 -9.36 0.67 -6.85
CA LEU A 65 -8.91 -0.32 -7.82
C LEU A 65 -9.41 0.02 -9.23
N LYS A 66 -10.64 0.53 -9.36
CA LYS A 66 -11.23 0.95 -10.63
C LYS A 66 -10.40 2.06 -11.32
N ARG A 67 -9.83 3.01 -10.56
CA ARG A 67 -8.96 4.08 -11.09
C ARG A 67 -7.69 3.53 -11.76
N SER A 68 -7.16 2.42 -11.27
CA SER A 68 -5.93 1.80 -11.78
C SER A 68 -6.16 0.79 -12.93
N SER A 69 -7.40 0.63 -13.43
CA SER A 69 -7.75 -0.26 -14.55
C SER A 69 -7.20 -1.69 -14.42
N ASN A 70 -7.19 -2.21 -13.19
CA ASN A 70 -6.72 -3.55 -12.87
C ASN A 70 -7.87 -4.58 -12.96
N ASN A 71 -7.55 -5.84 -13.25
CA ASN A 71 -8.56 -6.92 -13.31
C ASN A 71 -9.11 -7.29 -11.93
N ILE A 72 -8.41 -6.94 -10.84
CA ILE A 72 -8.84 -7.18 -9.46
C ILE A 72 -10.11 -6.38 -9.14
N SER A 73 -10.27 -5.20 -9.74
CA SER A 73 -11.46 -4.37 -9.61
C SER A 73 -12.74 -5.07 -10.05
N LYS A 74 -12.66 -5.98 -11.04
CA LYS A 74 -13.80 -6.79 -11.49
C LYS A 74 -14.22 -7.79 -10.41
N LEU A 75 -13.25 -8.47 -9.80
CA LEU A 75 -13.50 -9.43 -8.72
C LEU A 75 -14.09 -8.73 -7.49
N VAL A 76 -13.48 -7.62 -7.06
CA VAL A 76 -13.99 -6.81 -5.93
C VAL A 76 -15.36 -6.22 -6.25
N GLY A 77 -15.61 -5.88 -7.51
CA GLY A 77 -16.90 -5.37 -8.00
C GLY A 77 -18.06 -6.32 -7.79
N LEU A 78 -17.85 -7.64 -7.88
CA LEU A 78 -18.89 -8.64 -7.61
C LEU A 78 -19.45 -8.52 -6.18
N PHE A 79 -18.56 -8.28 -5.21
CA PHE A 79 -18.93 -8.11 -3.81
C PHE A 79 -19.46 -6.70 -3.50
N ASN A 80 -19.02 -5.69 -4.25
CA ASN A 80 -19.43 -4.31 -4.05
C ASN A 80 -20.92 -4.05 -4.36
N ILE A 81 -21.55 -4.91 -5.17
CA ILE A 81 -22.99 -4.82 -5.49
C ILE A 81 -23.85 -5.11 -4.26
N ILE A 82 -23.33 -5.86 -3.28
CA ILE A 82 -24.10 -6.27 -2.10
C ILE A 82 -24.11 -5.12 -1.07
N PRO A 83 -25.28 -4.49 -0.79
CA PRO A 83 -25.35 -3.23 -0.01
C PRO A 83 -24.88 -3.33 1.44
N ILE A 84 -24.88 -4.54 1.99
CA ILE A 84 -24.41 -4.81 3.35
C ILE A 84 -22.89 -4.92 3.34
N ILE A 85 -22.34 -5.71 2.42
CA ILE A 85 -20.90 -5.99 2.34
C ILE A 85 -20.12 -4.74 1.96
N ASN A 86 -20.68 -3.89 1.08
CA ASN A 86 -19.99 -2.71 0.60
C ASN A 86 -19.71 -1.65 1.68
N LYS A 87 -20.40 -1.72 2.83
CA LYS A 87 -20.19 -0.87 4.01
C LYS A 87 -19.33 -1.50 5.10
N ILE A 88 -18.94 -2.77 4.96
CA ILE A 88 -18.11 -3.45 5.96
C ILE A 88 -16.67 -2.95 5.84
N ASN A 89 -16.07 -2.65 7.00
CA ASN A 89 -14.65 -2.32 7.12
C ASN A 89 -13.82 -3.60 7.14
N PHE A 90 -12.84 -3.70 6.26
CA PHE A 90 -11.92 -4.83 6.20
C PHE A 90 -10.47 -4.35 6.38
N PRO A 91 -9.64 -5.07 7.16
CA PRO A 91 -8.21 -4.85 7.18
C PRO A 91 -7.61 -5.36 5.86
N ILE A 92 -6.99 -4.46 5.08
CA ILE A 92 -6.41 -4.78 3.79
C ILE A 92 -4.98 -4.31 3.70
N PHE A 93 -4.13 -5.23 3.26
CA PHE A 93 -2.76 -4.92 2.89
C PHE A 93 -2.75 -4.33 1.48
N THR A 94 -2.78 -3.00 1.37
CA THR A 94 -2.63 -2.28 0.10
C THR A 94 -1.18 -2.26 -0.42
N GLY A 95 -0.26 -2.84 0.34
CA GLY A 95 1.17 -2.90 0.05
C GLY A 95 1.98 -1.79 0.68
N ASP A 96 1.43 -1.14 1.70
CA ASP A 96 2.13 -0.19 2.54
C ASP A 96 2.95 -0.90 3.63
N PHE A 97 4.01 -0.23 4.07
CA PHE A 97 4.77 -0.61 5.25
C PHE A 97 4.93 0.57 6.21
N ILE A 98 5.19 0.23 7.46
CA ILE A 98 5.58 1.16 8.51
C ILE A 98 7.06 0.94 8.82
N VAL A 99 7.79 2.03 8.94
CA VAL A 99 9.19 2.03 9.38
C VAL A 99 9.39 2.96 10.56
N ILE A 100 10.19 2.51 11.52
CA ILE A 100 10.64 3.32 12.67
C ILE A 100 12.14 3.51 12.53
N LEU A 101 12.54 4.77 12.57
CA LEU A 101 13.92 5.21 12.41
C LEU A 101 14.37 5.85 13.73
N LYS A 102 15.65 5.67 14.07
CA LYS A 102 16.30 6.29 15.23
C LYS A 102 17.47 7.14 14.72
N ILE A 103 17.67 8.33 15.28
CA ILE A 103 18.86 9.15 14.98
C ILE A 103 20.09 8.51 15.61
N LEU A 104 21.21 8.50 14.88
CA LEU A 104 22.51 8.06 15.39
C LEU A 104 23.12 9.08 16.35
#